data_AF-A0A645JPG2-F1
#
_entry.id   AF-A0A645JPG2-F1
#
_cell.length_a   1.000
_cell.length_b   1.000
_cell.length_c   1.000
_cell.angle_alpha   90.00
_cell.angle_beta   90.00
_cell.angle_gamma   90.00
#
_symmetry.space_group_name_H-M   'P 1'
#
loop_
_entity.id
_entity.type
_entity.pdbx_description
1 polymer ?
#
loop_
_entity_poly.entity_id
_entity_poly.type
_entity_poly.pdbx_seq_one_letter_code
_entity_poly.pdbx_strand_id
1 'polypeptide(L)'
;MFELADIVVDSCAPLVDASVPLKNHYDKVGPVSTMAFITLVWMTVTTVAEILADRGVKLYIHPSHNVPGDTTAHQRLDACIDEYKKRVAGI
;
A
#
# COMPACT_ATOMS: atom_id res chain seq x y z
N MET A 1 0.24 13.16 18.18
CA MET A 1 0.68 12.91 16.78
C MET A 1 -0.51 12.58 15.88
N PHE A 2 -1.43 11.69 16.27
CA PHE A 2 -2.68 11.47 15.52
C PHE A 2 -3.70 12.62 15.65
N GLU A 3 -3.62 13.42 16.71
CA GLU A 3 -4.54 14.56 16.98
C GLU A 3 -4.45 15.71 15.97
N LEU A 4 -3.43 15.71 15.10
CA LEU A 4 -3.25 16.72 14.04
C LEU A 4 -3.72 16.23 12.66
N ALA A 5 -4.06 14.95 12.52
CA ALA A 5 -4.45 14.38 11.24
C ALA A 5 -5.96 14.52 11.01
N ASP A 6 -6.36 14.88 9.79
CA ASP A 6 -7.78 14.90 9.41
C ASP A 6 -8.41 13.51 9.48
N ILE A 7 -7.62 12.48 9.16
CA ILE A 7 -8.03 11.08 9.15
C ILE A 7 -6.94 10.24 9.81
N VAL A 8 -7.35 9.38 10.73
CA VAL A 8 -6.49 8.40 11.39
C VAL A 8 -7.00 7.01 11.03
N VAL A 9 -6.10 6.18 10.51
CA VAL A 9 -6.37 4.75 10.26
C VAL A 9 -5.71 3.94 11.37
N ASP A 10 -6.52 3.42 12.28
CA ASP A 10 -6.04 2.61 13.39
C ASP A 10 -5.68 1.19 12.93
N SER A 11 -4.45 0.76 13.20
CA SER A 11 -3.99 -0.60 12.90
C SER A 11 -4.48 -1.62 13.92
N CYS A 12 -5.01 -1.17 15.06
CA CYS A 12 -5.42 -1.99 16.20
C CYS A 12 -4.30 -2.92 16.70
N ALA A 13 -3.04 -2.63 16.37
CA ALA A 13 -1.90 -3.38 16.87
C ALA A 13 -1.83 -3.26 18.40
N PRO A 14 -1.46 -4.32 19.14
CA PRO A 14 -1.29 -4.24 20.57
C PRO A 14 -0.29 -3.12 20.93
N LEU A 15 -0.48 -2.48 22.09
CA LEU A 15 0.37 -1.36 22.52
C LEU A 15 1.88 -1.70 22.54
N VAL A 16 2.21 -2.94 22.91
CA VAL A 16 3.61 -3.44 22.97
C VAL A 16 4.13 -3.84 21.59
N ASP A 17 3.25 -3.93 20.59
CA ASP A 17 3.52 -4.48 19.26
C ASP A 17 4.26 -5.83 19.32
N ALA A 18 3.74 -6.73 20.14
CA ALA A 18 4.22 -8.09 20.26
C ALA A 18 3.04 -8.99 20.68
N SER A 19 2.71 -9.97 19.85
CA SER A 19 1.41 -10.66 19.92
C SER A 19 1.49 -12.11 20.39
N VAL A 20 2.63 -12.77 20.19
CA VAL A 20 2.79 -14.22 20.36
C VAL A 20 3.57 -14.52 21.65
N PRO A 21 3.01 -15.24 22.63
CA PRO A 21 3.76 -15.66 23.81
C PRO A 21 4.84 -16.69 23.46
N LEU A 22 6.00 -16.61 24.12
CA LEU A 22 7.11 -17.53 23.91
C LEU A 22 7.45 -18.28 25.20
N LYS A 23 7.59 -19.61 25.12
CA LYS A 23 7.85 -20.46 26.29
C LYS A 23 9.13 -20.02 27.01
N ASN A 24 9.06 -19.91 28.34
CA ASN A 24 10.16 -19.49 29.22
C ASN A 24 10.67 -18.06 28.99
N HIS A 25 9.87 -17.19 28.38
CA HIS A 25 10.19 -15.78 28.18
C HIS A 25 9.05 -14.90 28.73
N TYR A 26 9.41 -13.76 29.33
CA TYR A 26 8.44 -12.78 29.80
C TYR A 26 7.84 -11.98 28.63
N ASP A 27 8.69 -11.53 27.72
CA ASP A 27 8.29 -10.75 26.55
C ASP A 27 7.68 -11.63 25.45
N LYS A 28 6.70 -11.05 24.74
CA LYS A 28 6.09 -11.64 23.55
C LYS A 28 6.96 -11.38 22.31
N VAL A 29 6.75 -12.17 21.27
CA VAL A 29 7.33 -11.99 19.93
C VAL A 29 6.23 -11.73 18.89
N GLY A 30 6.61 -11.48 17.64
CA GLY A 30 5.65 -11.28 16.56
C GLY A 30 4.99 -9.90 16.62
N PRO A 31 5.73 -8.84 16.28
CA PRO A 31 5.13 -7.55 15.98
C PRO A 31 4.18 -7.67 14.80
N VAL A 32 3.04 -6.99 14.89
CA VAL A 32 1.97 -7.04 13.89
C VAL A 32 1.75 -5.69 13.23
N SER A 33 2.28 -4.60 13.80
CA SER A 33 2.11 -3.24 13.28
C SER A 33 2.59 -3.12 11.83
N THR A 34 3.70 -3.75 11.45
CA THR A 34 4.21 -3.74 10.06
C THR A 34 3.22 -4.38 9.09
N MET A 35 2.71 -5.57 9.42
CA MET A 35 1.77 -6.29 8.56
C MET A 35 0.42 -5.57 8.47
N ALA A 36 -0.06 -5.05 9.61
CA ALA A 36 -1.27 -4.23 9.66
C ALA A 36 -1.11 -2.95 8.84
N PHE A 37 0.02 -2.24 8.98
CA PHE A 37 0.33 -1.03 8.22
C PHE A 37 0.36 -1.30 6.71
N ILE A 38 1.10 -2.31 6.25
CA ILE A 38 1.18 -2.66 4.82
C ILE A 38 -0.21 -2.98 4.28
N THR A 39 -1.00 -3.75 5.04
CA THR A 39 -2.37 -4.12 4.65
C THR A 39 -3.25 -2.87 4.52
N LEU A 40 -3.24 -1.99 5.52
CA LEU A 40 -4.05 -0.76 5.53
C LEU A 40 -3.65 0.21 4.40
N VAL A 41 -2.35 0.35 4.13
CA VAL A 41 -1.85 1.17 3.00
C VAL A 41 -2.38 0.62 1.68
N TRP A 42 -2.27 -0.68 1.45
CA TRP A 42 -2.77 -1.29 0.22
C TRP A 42 -4.29 -1.18 0.08
N MET A 43 -5.05 -1.42 1.16
CA MET A 43 -6.50 -1.22 1.17
C MET A 43 -6.87 0.23 0.83
N THR A 44 -6.14 1.19 1.39
CA THR A 44 -6.35 2.61 1.07
C THR A 44 -6.08 2.89 -0.41
N VAL A 45 -4.97 2.39 -0.95
CA VAL A 45 -4.59 2.56 -2.36
C VAL A 45 -5.64 1.94 -3.29
N THR A 46 -6.12 0.72 -3.01
CA THR A 46 -7.11 0.05 -3.86
C THR A 46 -8.47 0.72 -3.80
N THR A 47 -8.92 1.16 -2.62
CA THR A 47 -10.16 1.94 -2.49
C THR A 47 -10.10 3.26 -3.25
N VAL A 48 -8.97 3.98 -3.18
CA VAL A 48 -8.79 5.21 -3.97
C VAL A 48 -8.79 4.90 -5.47
N ALA A 49 -8.16 3.80 -5.90
CA ALA A 49 -8.17 3.38 -7.29
C ALA A 49 -9.60 3.10 -7.80
N GLU A 50 -10.42 2.37 -7.03
CA GLU A 50 -11.82 2.13 -7.35
C GLU A 50 -12.61 3.43 -7.50
N ILE A 51 -12.51 4.33 -6.52
CA ILE A 51 -13.19 5.64 -6.54
C ILE A 51 -12.79 6.45 -7.78
N LEU A 52 -11.50 6.47 -8.14
CA LEU A 52 -11.02 7.21 -9.31
C LEU A 52 -11.48 6.57 -10.63
N ALA A 53 -11.49 5.23 -10.70
CA ALA A 53 -11.99 4.51 -11.86
C ALA A 53 -13.50 4.78 -12.08
N ASP A 54 -14.30 4.76 -11.01
CA ASP A 54 -15.74 5.09 -11.06
C ASP A 54 -15.99 6.53 -11.52
N ARG A 55 -15.04 7.44 -11.27
CA ARG A 55 -15.05 8.82 -11.74
C ARG A 55 -14.53 8.99 -13.18
N GLY A 56 -14.19 7.90 -13.87
CA GLY A 56 -13.67 7.92 -15.25
C GLY A 56 -12.22 8.42 -15.36
N VAL A 57 -11.46 8.46 -14.25
CA VAL A 57 -10.06 8.86 -14.28
C VAL A 57 -9.21 7.71 -14.82
N LYS A 58 -8.39 7.98 -15.84
CA LYS A 58 -7.44 7.01 -16.36
C LYS A 58 -6.33 6.75 -15.33
N LEU A 59 -6.30 5.54 -14.80
CA LEU A 59 -5.23 5.07 -13.92
C LEU A 59 -4.06 4.50 -14.72
N TYR A 60 -2.85 4.78 -14.25
CA TYR A 60 -1.62 4.19 -14.76
C TYR A 60 -1.08 3.25 -13.68
N ILE A 61 -1.23 1.94 -13.90
CA ILE A 61 -0.88 0.90 -12.93
C ILE A 61 0.35 0.17 -13.43
N HIS A 62 1.36 0.05 -12.57
CA HIS A 62 2.59 -0.69 -12.87
C HIS A 62 2.26 -2.17 -13.10
N PRO A 63 2.50 -2.73 -14.30
CA PRO A 63 2.14 -4.10 -14.61
C PRO A 63 3.13 -5.11 -14.02
N SER A 64 2.64 -6.32 -13.76
CA SER A 64 3.52 -7.49 -13.63
C SER A 64 3.97 -7.95 -15.02
N HIS A 65 5.25 -8.27 -15.17
CA HIS A 65 5.83 -8.77 -16.43
C HIS A 65 5.67 -10.28 -16.59
N ASN A 66 5.21 -10.97 -15.55
CA ASN A 66 5.18 -12.44 -15.49
C ASN A 66 3.81 -13.02 -15.82
N VAL A 67 2.89 -12.23 -16.38
CA VAL A 67 1.55 -12.69 -16.75
C VAL A 67 1.61 -13.46 -18.08
N PRO A 68 1.33 -14.77 -18.12
CA PRO A 68 1.40 -15.54 -19.36
C PRO A 68 0.45 -14.98 -20.42
N GLY A 69 0.97 -14.77 -21.64
CA GLY A 69 0.20 -14.25 -22.77
C GLY A 69 0.08 -12.72 -22.82
N ASP A 70 0.58 -11.98 -21.83
CA ASP A 70 0.62 -10.53 -21.88
C ASP A 70 1.87 -10.03 -22.64
N THR A 71 1.67 -9.54 -23.86
CA THR A 71 2.72 -8.95 -24.69
C THR A 71 2.81 -7.42 -24.56
N THR A 72 1.98 -6.81 -23.69
CA THR A 72 1.81 -5.35 -23.58
C THR A 72 2.39 -4.75 -22.31
N ALA A 73 2.88 -5.58 -21.38
CA ALA A 73 3.37 -5.14 -20.06
C ALA A 73 4.40 -4.01 -20.15
N HIS A 74 5.38 -4.10 -21.07
CA HIS A 74 6.38 -3.03 -21.25
C HIS A 74 5.76 -1.69 -21.67
N GLN A 75 4.83 -1.69 -22.63
CA GLN A 75 4.18 -0.45 -23.09
C GLN A 75 3.36 0.20 -21.97
N ARG A 76 2.69 -0.60 -21.13
CA ARG A 76 1.93 -0.10 -19.98
C ARG A 76 2.86 0.42 -18.87
N LEU A 77 4.01 -0.22 -18.66
CA LEU A 77 5.04 0.26 -17.75
C LEU A 77 5.58 1.62 -18.21
N ASP A 78 5.95 1.76 -19.47
CA ASP A 78 6.48 3.01 -20.02
C ASP A 78 5.49 4.16 -19.84
N ALA A 79 4.21 3.92 -20.19
CA ALA A 79 3.14 4.89 -19.96
C ALA A 79 2.98 5.27 -18.48
N CYS A 80 3.15 4.32 -17.57
CA CYS A 80 3.10 4.56 -16.12
C CYS A 80 4.27 5.41 -15.63
N ILE A 81 5.49 5.12 -16.11
CA ILE A 81 6.70 5.86 -15.75
C ILE A 81 6.64 7.29 -16.30
N ASP A 82 6.18 7.47 -17.55
CA ASP A 82 6.05 8.78 -18.17
C ASP A 82 5.04 9.67 -17.43
N GLU A 83 3.92 9.09 -17.01
CA GLU A 83 2.94 9.81 -16.18
C GLU A 83 3.52 10.17 -14.80
N TYR A 84 4.23 9.23 -14.15
CA TYR A 84 4.88 9.49 -12.86
C TYR A 84 5.89 10.63 -12.97
N LYS A 85 6.76 10.62 -13.98
CA LYS A 85 7.77 11.66 -14.24
C LYS A 85 7.17 13.04 -14.41
N LYS A 86 6.03 13.17 -15.09
CA LYS A 86 5.32 14.46 -15.24
C LYS A 86 4.88 15.03 -13.89
N ARG A 87 4.46 14.17 -12.95
CA ARG A 87 3.97 14.58 -11.62
C ARG A 87 5.10 14.96 -10.67
N VAL A 88 6.23 14.27 -10.74
CA VAL A 88 7.37 14.51 -9.84
C VAL A 88 8.39 15.51 -10.38
N ALA A 89 8.24 15.96 -11.63
CA ALA A 89 9.10 17.00 -12.19
C ALA A 89 8.97 18.30 -11.37
N GLY A 90 10.00 18.61 -10.59
CA GLY A 90 10.07 19.80 -9.73
C GLY A 90 10.05 19.52 -8.23
N ILE A 91 9.96 18.26 -7.81
CA ILE A 91 10.40 17.79 -6.48
C ILE A 91 11.90 17.52 -6.55
#